data_AF-A0A3N5VH46-F1
#
_entry.id   AF-A0A3N5VH46-F1
#
_cell.length_a   1.000
_cell.length_b   1.000
_cell.length_c   1.000
_cell.angle_alpha   90.00
_cell.angle_beta   90.00
_cell.angle_gamma   90.00
#
_symmetry.space_group_name_H-M   'P 1'
#
loop_
_entity.id
_entity.type
_entity.pdbx_description
1 polymer ?
#
loop_
_entity_poly.entity_id
_entity_poly.type
_entity_poly.pdbx_seq_one_letter_code
_entity_poly.pdbx_strand_id
1 'polypeptide(L)'
;MKTQIITLESHDDLISVRDRMSWAKTPRILLVWPKYEKILLRQVDLKVLQRHALSLGAQLGLVTRTRRVREDAEALKIPVFESTGQAQRVAWPKPRRKKWLHRPPRNDLREQRDQVPAGEAAWRAHPAVRLGAFIVGVFAVLALVALFIPRAQVRLQPQSKIQSIVLPVTASPSVASVFITGSIPAREKRVIVDGTQSVTVTGEGVIPQSKANGVGIFRNLTQQAVIVPAGTVVRTADAEAVRFVTTSDGELEAGIGKTLELPIEAVEGG
;
A
#
# COMPACT_ATOMS: atom_id res chain seq x y z
N MET A 1 -15.29 50.87 82.10
CA MET A 1 -14.14 49.99 81.74
C MET A 1 -13.78 50.28 80.28
N LYS A 2 -12.49 50.46 79.95
CA LYS A 2 -12.07 50.72 78.56
C LYS A 2 -12.12 49.41 77.75
N THR A 3 -12.69 49.46 76.56
CA THR A 3 -12.81 48.33 75.62
C THR A 3 -12.06 48.67 74.33
N GLN A 4 -11.07 47.87 73.95
CA GLN A 4 -10.41 47.99 72.65
C GLN A 4 -11.30 47.39 71.58
N ILE A 5 -11.55 48.16 70.52
CA ILE A 5 -12.31 47.73 69.35
C ILE A 5 -11.31 47.39 68.25
N ILE A 6 -11.41 46.18 67.70
CA ILE A 6 -10.60 45.70 66.58
C ILE A 6 -11.57 45.35 65.47
N THR A 7 -11.58 46.14 64.39
CA THR A 7 -12.34 45.86 63.17
C THR A 7 -11.60 44.83 62.35
N LEU A 8 -12.28 43.74 62.03
CA LEU A 8 -11.73 42.68 61.18
C LEU A 8 -11.96 43.02 59.71
N GLU A 9 -10.97 42.73 58.88
CA GLU A 9 -10.98 42.93 57.42
C GLU A 9 -10.99 41.59 56.68
N SER A 10 -11.36 41.59 55.39
CA SER A 10 -11.41 40.37 54.55
C SER A 10 -10.14 39.52 54.56
N HIS A 11 -8.98 40.16 54.74
CA HIS A 11 -7.66 39.52 54.70
C HIS A 11 -7.12 39.17 56.09
N ASP A 12 -7.89 39.40 57.16
CA ASP A 12 -7.46 39.08 58.52
C ASP A 12 -7.55 37.57 58.79
N ASP A 13 -6.38 36.96 58.98
CA ASP A 13 -6.24 35.57 59.42
C ASP A 13 -6.02 35.48 60.94
N LEU A 14 -6.05 34.25 61.47
CA LEU A 14 -5.82 33.97 62.90
C LEU A 14 -4.56 34.67 63.44
N ILE A 15 -3.47 34.68 62.65
CA ILE A 15 -2.18 35.26 63.06
C ILE A 15 -2.29 36.79 63.17
N SER A 16 -2.84 37.45 62.16
CA SER A 16 -3.00 38.92 62.11
C SER A 16 -3.89 39.42 63.25
N VAL A 17 -5.02 38.76 63.50
CA VAL A 17 -5.93 39.11 64.59
C VAL A 17 -5.26 38.89 65.94
N ARG A 18 -4.55 37.77 66.11
CA ARG A 18 -3.83 37.46 67.36
C ARG A 18 -2.77 38.52 67.66
N ASP A 19 -2.02 38.96 66.66
CA ASP A 19 -1.00 40.00 66.85
C ASP A 19 -1.62 41.34 67.23
N ARG A 20 -2.69 41.77 66.54
CA ARG A 20 -3.45 43.00 66.89
C ARG A 20 -4.04 42.93 68.31
N MET A 21 -4.48 41.75 68.75
CA MET A 21 -4.95 41.53 70.12
C MET A 21 -3.83 41.66 71.14
N SER A 22 -2.59 41.27 70.80
CA SER A 22 -1.44 41.38 71.70
C SER A 22 -1.08 42.83 72.03
N TRP A 23 -1.35 43.75 71.10
CA TRP A 23 -1.14 45.19 71.31
C TRP A 23 -2.26 45.87 72.12
N ALA A 24 -3.39 45.18 72.33
CA ALA A 24 -4.51 45.72 73.09
C ALA A 24 -4.21 45.72 74.59
N LYS A 25 -3.94 46.90 75.16
CA LYS A 25 -3.65 47.08 76.60
C LYS A 25 -4.90 47.18 77.49
N THR A 26 -6.05 46.67 77.04
CA THR A 26 -7.32 46.80 77.75
C THR A 26 -7.90 45.45 78.17
N PRO A 27 -8.65 45.39 79.30
CA PRO A 27 -9.22 44.15 79.81
C PRO A 27 -10.39 43.61 78.97
N ARG A 28 -10.91 44.38 77.99
CA ARG A 28 -11.97 43.93 77.07
C ARG A 28 -11.53 44.17 75.64
N ILE A 29 -11.52 43.11 74.85
CA ILE A 29 -11.20 43.13 73.43
C ILE A 29 -12.46 42.75 72.67
N LEU A 30 -12.93 43.67 71.83
CA LEU A 30 -14.12 43.50 71.01
C LEU A 30 -13.70 43.36 69.55
N LEU A 31 -13.94 42.18 68.98
CA LEU A 31 -13.74 41.93 67.56
C LEU A 31 -15.01 42.31 66.81
N VAL A 32 -14.91 43.21 65.84
CA VAL A 32 -16.04 43.62 65.00
C VAL A 32 -15.96 42.89 63.68
N TRP A 33 -16.95 42.03 63.42
CA TRP A 33 -17.07 41.29 62.18
C TRP A 33 -17.70 42.18 61.10
N PRO A 34 -17.12 42.29 59.91
CA PRO A 34 -17.65 43.07 58.82
C PRO A 34 -18.95 42.44 58.29
N LYS A 35 -19.90 43.27 57.87
CA LYS A 35 -21.25 42.80 57.48
C LYS A 35 -21.28 42.07 56.14
N TYR A 36 -20.41 42.47 55.21
CA TYR A 36 -20.45 42.02 53.80
C TYR A 36 -19.21 41.23 53.40
N GLU A 37 -18.18 41.21 54.24
CA GLU A 37 -16.90 40.56 53.95
C GLU A 37 -16.83 39.18 54.58
N LYS A 38 -16.26 38.22 53.84
CA LYS A 38 -16.03 36.86 54.33
C LYS A 38 -14.62 36.79 54.90
N ILE A 39 -14.52 36.53 56.20
CA ILE A 39 -13.25 36.30 56.88
C ILE A 39 -12.97 34.80 56.93
N LEU A 40 -11.69 34.42 56.81
CA LEU A 40 -11.22 33.03 56.79
C LEU A 40 -11.20 32.33 58.16
N LEU A 41 -11.63 33.02 59.23
CA LEU A 41 -11.64 32.49 60.60
C LEU A 41 -12.70 31.40 60.79
N ARG A 42 -12.25 30.21 61.20
CA ARG A 42 -13.09 29.06 61.54
C ARG A 42 -13.42 29.05 63.04
N GLN A 43 -14.36 28.19 63.44
CA GLN A 43 -14.68 27.98 64.86
C GLN A 43 -13.45 27.63 65.73
N VAL A 44 -12.51 26.85 65.19
CA VAL A 44 -11.26 26.51 65.89
C VAL A 44 -10.40 27.75 66.15
N ASP A 45 -10.38 28.69 65.20
CA ASP A 45 -9.60 29.92 65.29
C ASP A 45 -10.19 30.86 66.35
N LEU A 46 -11.52 30.97 66.42
CA LEU A 46 -12.20 31.69 67.51
C LEU A 46 -11.84 31.14 68.89
N LYS A 47 -11.67 29.82 69.02
CA LYS A 47 -11.21 29.18 70.27
C LYS A 47 -9.76 29.52 70.58
N VAL A 48 -8.89 29.59 69.58
CA VAL A 48 -7.49 30.02 69.77
C VAL A 48 -7.43 31.49 70.19
N LEU A 49 -8.19 32.38 69.54
CA LEU A 49 -8.30 33.79 69.91
C LEU A 49 -8.87 33.97 71.32
N GLN A 50 -9.89 33.20 71.70
CA GLN A 50 -10.41 33.18 73.06
C GLN A 50 -9.32 32.80 74.07
N ARG A 51 -8.56 31.74 73.81
CA ARG A 51 -7.44 31.33 74.68
C ARG A 51 -6.35 32.41 74.75
N HIS A 52 -6.07 33.08 73.64
CA HIS A 52 -5.09 34.15 73.61
C HIS A 52 -5.55 35.37 74.41
N ALA A 53 -6.81 35.80 74.27
CA ALA A 53 -7.39 36.84 75.13
C ALA A 53 -7.25 36.49 76.62
N LEU A 54 -7.53 35.24 77.00
CA LEU A 54 -7.35 34.76 78.37
C LEU A 54 -5.89 34.81 78.84
N SER A 55 -4.93 34.52 77.95
CA SER A 55 -3.50 34.63 78.27
C SER A 55 -3.06 36.08 78.51
N LEU A 56 -3.67 37.03 77.80
CA LEU A 56 -3.48 38.48 77.98
C LEU A 56 -4.24 39.04 79.19
N GLY A 57 -5.06 38.22 79.87
CA GLY A 57 -5.93 38.67 80.96
C GLY A 57 -7.14 39.50 80.48
N ALA A 58 -7.44 39.48 79.18
CA ALA A 58 -8.56 40.18 78.57
C ALA A 58 -9.77 39.27 78.35
N GLN A 59 -10.96 39.87 78.35
CA GLN A 59 -12.20 39.24 77.91
C GLN A 59 -12.35 39.45 76.40
N LEU A 60 -12.78 38.41 75.69
CA LEU A 60 -13.07 38.46 74.26
C LEU A 60 -14.57 38.56 74.03
N GLY A 61 -14.99 39.45 73.14
CA GLY A 61 -16.37 39.58 72.70
C GLY A 61 -16.41 39.81 71.20
N LEU A 62 -17.55 39.50 70.59
CA LEU A 62 -17.73 39.54 69.15
C LEU A 62 -18.93 40.43 68.79
N VAL A 63 -18.77 41.34 67.82
CA VAL A 63 -19.89 42.06 67.21
C VAL A 63 -20.13 41.46 65.84
N THR A 64 -21.24 40.76 65.66
CA THR A 64 -21.62 40.21 64.35
C THR A 64 -23.13 40.07 64.23
N ARG A 65 -23.64 40.20 63.00
CA ARG A 65 -25.04 39.88 62.64
C ARG A 65 -25.14 38.60 61.82
N THR A 66 -24.01 38.00 61.48
CA THR A 66 -23.94 36.79 60.66
C THR A 66 -24.28 35.57 61.51
N ARG A 67 -25.39 34.89 61.17
CA ARG A 67 -25.94 33.76 61.95
C ARG A 67 -24.91 32.66 62.23
N ARG A 68 -24.17 32.21 61.20
CA ARG A 68 -23.15 31.16 61.34
C ARG A 68 -22.06 31.49 62.36
N VAL A 69 -21.55 32.73 62.30
CA VAL A 69 -20.48 33.19 63.20
C VAL A 69 -21.01 33.33 64.63
N ARG A 70 -22.27 33.74 64.78
CA ARG A 70 -22.94 33.79 66.07
C ARG A 70 -23.11 32.39 66.68
N GLU A 71 -23.53 31.40 65.90
CA GLU A 71 -23.63 30.01 66.34
C GLU A 71 -22.26 29.45 66.79
N ASP A 72 -21.20 29.72 66.00
CA ASP A 72 -19.83 29.31 66.33
C ASP A 72 -19.32 29.95 67.63
N ALA A 73 -19.63 31.23 67.86
CA ALA A 73 -19.25 31.97 69.05
C ALA A 73 -20.07 31.55 70.29
N GLU A 74 -21.37 31.31 70.13
CA GLU A 74 -22.25 30.81 71.21
C GLU A 74 -21.82 29.40 71.66
N ALA A 75 -21.45 28.52 70.73
CA ALA A 75 -20.90 27.19 71.04
C ALA A 75 -19.63 27.26 71.91
N LEU A 76 -18.83 28.32 71.76
CA LEU A 76 -17.62 28.58 72.56
C LEU A 76 -17.87 29.44 73.80
N LYS A 77 -19.13 29.81 74.08
CA LYS A 77 -19.54 30.70 75.18
C LYS A 77 -18.85 32.06 75.13
N ILE A 78 -18.60 32.57 73.92
CA ILE A 78 -18.08 33.92 73.69
C ILE A 78 -19.28 34.88 73.63
N PRO A 79 -19.28 36.01 74.36
CA PRO A 79 -20.38 36.97 74.29
C PRO A 79 -20.45 37.61 72.90
N VAL A 80 -21.63 37.55 72.28
CA VAL A 80 -21.92 38.16 70.98
C VAL A 80 -22.84 39.35 71.16
N PHE A 81 -22.56 40.44 70.46
CA PHE A 81 -23.31 41.70 70.51
C PHE A 81 -23.71 42.15 69.09
N GLU A 82 -24.78 42.93 68.99
CA GLU A 82 -25.29 43.44 67.71
C GLU A 82 -24.66 44.78 67.29
N SER A 83 -24.05 45.47 68.25
CA SER A 83 -23.34 46.73 68.05
C SER A 83 -22.21 46.94 69.05
N THR A 84 -21.25 47.79 68.69
CA THR A 84 -20.15 48.22 69.57
C THR A 84 -20.67 48.94 70.82
N GLY A 85 -21.72 49.75 70.68
CA GLY A 85 -22.35 50.45 71.80
C GLY A 85 -23.01 49.51 72.80
N GLN A 86 -23.69 48.46 72.34
CA GLN A 86 -24.26 47.42 73.21
C GLN A 86 -23.17 46.68 74.00
N ALA A 87 -22.07 46.33 73.33
CA ALA A 87 -20.94 45.66 73.94
C ALA A 87 -20.27 46.50 75.05
N GLN A 88 -20.31 47.82 74.97
CA GLN A 88 -19.76 48.70 76.01
C GLN A 88 -20.67 48.83 77.25
N ARG A 89 -21.99 48.83 77.04
CA ARG A 89 -22.98 49.00 78.12
C ARG A 89 -23.21 47.72 78.93
N VAL A 90 -23.19 46.55 78.28
CA VAL A 90 -23.50 45.27 78.92
C VAL A 90 -22.29 44.75 79.70
N ALA A 91 -22.54 44.10 80.85
CA ALA A 91 -21.50 43.41 81.61
C ALA A 91 -21.13 42.08 80.94
N TRP A 92 -19.85 41.86 80.66
CA TRP A 92 -19.39 40.64 80.00
C TRP A 92 -19.24 39.50 81.01
N PRO A 93 -19.64 38.27 80.67
CA PRO A 93 -19.45 37.12 81.55
C PRO A 93 -17.96 36.93 81.86
N LYS A 94 -17.64 36.73 83.14
CA LYS A 94 -16.26 36.49 83.57
C LYS A 94 -15.80 35.15 83.01
N PRO A 95 -14.69 35.10 82.24
CA PRO A 95 -14.20 33.84 81.75
C PRO A 95 -13.72 32.97 82.92
N ARG A 96 -14.17 31.72 82.95
CA ARG A 96 -13.66 30.73 83.92
C ARG A 96 -12.24 30.35 83.52
N ARG A 97 -11.25 30.90 84.22
CA ARG A 97 -9.84 30.52 84.06
C ARG A 97 -9.67 29.08 84.59
N LYS A 98 -9.78 28.09 83.71
CA LYS A 98 -9.29 26.74 84.03
C LYS A 98 -7.79 26.87 84.23
N LYS A 99 -7.30 26.59 85.44
CA LYS A 99 -5.87 26.41 85.70
C LYS A 99 -5.45 25.18 84.91
N TRP A 100 -4.87 25.39 83.73
CA TRP A 100 -4.15 24.34 83.05
C TRP A 100 -2.95 24.03 83.92
N LEU A 101 -2.92 22.82 84.48
CA LEU A 101 -1.73 22.32 85.17
C LEU A 101 -0.61 22.35 84.13
N HIS A 102 0.29 23.32 84.27
CA HIS A 102 1.48 23.40 83.45
C HIS A 102 2.32 22.18 83.82
N ARG A 103 2.21 21.11 83.04
CA ARG A 103 3.08 19.95 83.21
C ARG A 103 4.45 20.41 82.73
N PRO A 104 5.47 20.50 83.61
CA PRO A 104 6.80 20.87 83.18
C PRO A 104 7.27 19.90 82.10
N PRO A 105 8.03 20.35 81.10
CA PRO A 105 8.65 19.45 80.14
C PRO A 105 9.44 18.41 80.94
N ARG A 106 9.18 17.13 80.69
CA ARG A 106 9.94 16.05 81.33
C ARG A 106 11.37 16.11 80.78
N ASN A 107 12.35 16.26 81.66
CA ASN A 107 13.77 16.28 81.28
C ASN A 107 14.32 14.85 81.09
N ASP A 108 13.63 13.85 81.63
CA ASP A 108 14.04 12.44 81.62
C ASP A 108 13.74 11.75 80.28
N LEU A 109 13.26 12.49 79.27
CA LEU A 109 12.96 11.94 77.95
C LEU A 109 14.21 11.41 77.24
N ARG A 110 15.39 11.98 77.51
CA ARG A 110 16.67 11.49 76.99
C ARG A 110 17.08 10.18 77.64
N GLU A 111 16.94 10.09 78.95
CA GLU A 111 17.23 8.86 79.71
C GLU A 111 16.24 7.73 79.34
N GLN A 112 14.97 8.05 79.12
CA GLN A 112 13.98 7.10 78.63
C GLN A 112 14.28 6.64 77.20
N ARG A 113 14.84 7.50 76.33
CA ARG A 113 15.26 7.10 74.99
C ARG A 113 16.41 6.10 75.03
N ASP A 114 17.35 6.30 75.96
CA ASP A 114 18.52 5.41 76.10
C ASP A 114 18.13 4.09 76.82
N GLN A 115 17.03 4.08 77.57
CA GLN A 115 16.41 2.87 78.16
C GLN A 115 15.49 2.11 77.19
N VAL A 116 14.99 2.75 76.15
CA VAL A 116 14.36 2.05 75.04
C VAL A 116 15.49 1.41 74.23
N PRO A 117 15.54 0.07 74.08
CA PRO A 117 16.51 -0.53 73.18
C PRO A 117 16.23 -0.02 71.76
N ALA A 118 16.95 1.02 71.36
CA ALA A 118 17.05 1.47 69.98
C ALA A 118 17.95 0.49 69.21
N GLY A 119 17.69 -0.81 69.36
CA GLY A 119 18.28 -1.84 68.54
C GLY A 119 17.36 -2.03 67.35
N GLU A 120 17.68 -1.40 66.22
CA GLU A 120 17.28 -2.02 64.96
C GLU A 120 17.71 -3.49 65.05
N ALA A 121 16.76 -4.39 64.85
CA ALA A 121 16.96 -5.81 65.08
C ALA A 121 18.30 -6.25 64.46
N ALA A 122 19.19 -6.87 65.25
CA ALA A 122 20.62 -7.01 64.96
C ALA A 122 20.95 -7.57 63.56
N TRP A 123 20.03 -8.34 62.97
CA TRP A 123 20.10 -8.83 61.60
C TRP A 123 20.14 -7.73 60.52
N ARG A 124 19.50 -6.57 60.74
CA ARG A 124 19.53 -5.42 59.81
C ARG A 124 20.87 -4.70 59.78
N ALA A 125 21.64 -4.76 60.88
CA ALA A 125 22.96 -4.16 60.98
C ALA A 125 24.07 -5.07 60.41
N HIS A 126 23.79 -6.35 60.15
CA HIS A 126 24.79 -7.26 59.58
C HIS A 126 25.13 -6.89 58.13
N PRO A 127 26.44 -6.78 57.79
CA PRO A 127 26.88 -6.35 56.46
C PRO A 127 26.40 -7.30 55.35
N ALA A 128 26.26 -8.59 55.63
CA ALA A 128 25.75 -9.58 54.68
C ALA A 128 24.28 -9.36 54.32
N VAL A 129 23.42 -9.01 55.28
CA VAL A 129 22.00 -8.72 55.04
C VAL A 129 21.84 -7.43 54.25
N ARG A 130 22.64 -6.41 54.59
CA ARG A 130 22.65 -5.14 53.86
C ARG A 130 23.14 -5.31 52.42
N LEU A 131 24.19 -6.09 52.20
CA LEU A 131 24.68 -6.43 50.87
C LEU A 131 23.65 -7.26 50.09
N GLY A 132 23.01 -8.24 50.73
CA GLY A 132 21.95 -9.04 50.12
C GLY A 132 20.76 -8.18 49.69
N ALA A 133 20.26 -7.32 50.56
CA ALA A 133 19.17 -6.38 50.23
C ALA A 133 19.56 -5.41 49.10
N PHE A 134 20.81 -4.94 49.08
CA PHE A 134 21.33 -4.11 47.99
C PHE A 134 21.37 -4.86 46.66
N ILE A 135 21.90 -6.09 46.65
CA ILE A 135 21.94 -6.94 45.45
C ILE A 135 20.53 -7.21 44.94
N VAL A 136 19.59 -7.56 45.83
CA VAL A 136 18.18 -7.76 45.47
C VAL A 136 17.57 -6.50 44.85
N GLY A 137 17.83 -5.34 45.44
CA GLY A 137 17.39 -4.05 44.89
C GLY A 137 17.95 -3.77 43.50
N VAL A 138 19.27 -3.97 43.31
CA VAL A 138 19.92 -3.80 42.00
C VAL A 138 19.36 -4.78 40.97
N PHE A 139 19.15 -6.04 41.35
CA PHE A 139 18.57 -7.06 40.47
C PHE A 139 17.13 -6.72 40.08
N ALA A 140 16.32 -6.19 41.00
CA ALA A 140 14.96 -5.74 40.70
C ALA A 140 14.94 -4.61 39.68
N VAL A 141 15.86 -3.65 39.79
CA VAL A 141 16.01 -2.56 38.80
C VAL A 141 16.47 -3.10 37.45
N LEU A 142 17.47 -3.99 37.41
CA LEU A 142 17.94 -4.61 36.17
C LEU A 142 16.85 -5.46 35.49
N ALA A 143 16.07 -6.21 36.26
CA ALA A 143 14.93 -6.97 35.75
C ALA A 143 13.85 -6.07 35.16
N LEU A 144 13.56 -4.94 35.81
CA LEU A 144 12.64 -3.93 35.28
C LEU A 144 13.14 -3.42 33.92
N VAL A 145 14.41 -3.00 33.84
CA VAL A 145 15.02 -2.54 32.57
C VAL A 145 14.94 -3.62 31.50
N ALA A 146 15.27 -4.87 31.83
CA ALA A 146 15.23 -6.00 30.90
C ALA A 146 13.83 -6.25 30.33
N LEU A 147 12.78 -6.03 31.13
CA LEU A 147 11.38 -6.17 30.72
C LEU A 147 10.97 -5.08 29.71
N PHE A 148 11.58 -3.90 29.81
CA PHE A 148 11.37 -2.79 28.88
C PHE A 148 12.34 -2.80 27.68
N ILE A 149 13.22 -3.79 27.52
CA ILE A 149 14.05 -3.90 26.31
C ILE A 149 13.13 -4.23 25.12
N PRO A 150 12.96 -3.32 24.15
CA PRO A 150 12.11 -3.57 23.00
C PRO A 150 12.74 -4.67 22.13
N ARG A 151 12.00 -5.77 21.94
CA ARG A 151 12.37 -6.82 20.98
C ARG A 151 11.67 -6.55 19.65
N ALA A 152 12.44 -6.20 18.62
CA ALA A 152 11.95 -6.13 17.25
C ALA A 152 12.28 -7.45 16.53
N GLN A 153 11.26 -8.23 16.17
CA GLN A 153 11.42 -9.36 15.25
C GLN A 153 11.03 -8.89 13.85
N VAL A 154 12.01 -8.71 12.97
CA VAL A 154 11.77 -8.41 11.55
C VAL A 154 11.43 -9.71 10.83
N ARG A 155 10.14 -9.94 10.57
CA ARG A 155 9.69 -11.07 9.73
C ARG A 155 9.48 -10.57 8.30
N LEU A 156 10.37 -10.97 7.40
CA LEU A 156 10.19 -10.75 5.98
C LEU A 156 9.34 -11.89 5.40
N GLN A 157 8.23 -11.55 4.76
CA GLN A 157 7.43 -12.48 3.96
C GLN A 157 7.66 -12.12 2.49
N PRO A 158 8.67 -12.71 1.83
CA PRO A 158 8.92 -12.45 0.42
C PRO A 158 7.72 -12.96 -0.39
N GLN A 159 7.12 -12.07 -1.19
CA GLN A 159 6.13 -12.45 -2.18
C GLN A 159 6.81 -12.65 -3.52
N SER A 160 6.90 -13.90 -3.97
CA SER A 160 7.35 -14.23 -5.32
C SER A 160 6.23 -13.86 -6.30
N LYS A 161 6.53 -12.95 -7.23
CA LYS A 161 5.60 -12.57 -8.30
C LYS A 161 6.08 -13.18 -9.61
N ILE A 162 5.25 -14.01 -10.23
CA ILE A 162 5.55 -14.57 -11.55
C ILE A 162 5.47 -13.42 -12.55
N GLN A 163 6.57 -13.15 -13.24
CA GLN A 163 6.65 -12.12 -14.27
C GLN A 163 6.81 -12.81 -15.63
N SER A 164 5.87 -12.57 -16.54
CA SER A 164 5.91 -13.10 -17.90
C SER A 164 6.44 -12.01 -18.83
N ILE A 165 7.48 -12.32 -19.60
CA ILE A 165 8.10 -11.42 -20.58
C ILE A 165 8.01 -12.13 -21.93
N VAL A 166 7.38 -11.48 -22.91
CA VAL A 166 7.39 -11.93 -24.29
C VAL A 166 8.64 -11.36 -24.95
N LEU A 167 9.62 -12.22 -25.21
CA LEU A 167 10.85 -11.84 -25.89
C LEU A 167 10.72 -12.12 -27.39
N PRO A 168 10.86 -11.12 -28.28
CA PRO A 168 10.93 -11.39 -29.71
C PRO A 168 12.23 -12.12 -30.02
N VAL A 169 12.13 -13.32 -30.60
CA VAL A 169 13.30 -14.16 -30.93
C VAL A 169 13.47 -14.19 -32.44
N THR A 170 14.68 -13.92 -32.92
CA THR A 170 15.05 -13.98 -34.35
C THR A 170 16.10 -15.06 -34.56
N ALA A 171 15.82 -16.00 -35.47
CA ALA A 171 16.76 -17.05 -35.84
C ALA A 171 17.65 -16.58 -37.00
N SER A 172 18.97 -16.63 -36.83
CA SER A 172 19.93 -16.23 -37.86
C SER A 172 21.09 -17.24 -38.00
N PRO A 173 21.50 -17.61 -39.23
CA PRO A 173 22.70 -18.42 -39.46
C PRO A 173 24.02 -17.71 -39.12
N SER A 174 24.00 -16.37 -39.02
CA SER A 174 25.21 -15.56 -38.74
C SER A 174 25.60 -15.50 -37.26
N VAL A 175 24.81 -16.12 -36.38
CA VAL A 175 24.95 -16.03 -34.92
C VAL A 175 25.33 -17.41 -34.36
N ALA A 176 26.43 -17.49 -33.61
CA ALA A 176 26.97 -18.75 -33.10
C ALA A 176 26.47 -19.16 -31.70
N SER A 177 25.98 -18.21 -30.90
CA SER A 177 25.55 -18.42 -29.52
C SER A 177 24.21 -17.72 -29.22
N VAL A 178 23.54 -18.12 -28.14
CA VAL A 178 22.26 -17.52 -27.73
C VAL A 178 22.51 -16.17 -27.07
N PHE A 179 21.85 -15.13 -27.58
CA PHE A 179 21.91 -13.78 -27.01
C PHE A 179 20.64 -13.43 -26.22
N ILE A 180 20.81 -12.72 -25.10
CA ILE A 180 19.71 -12.20 -24.27
C ILE A 180 18.81 -11.22 -25.04
N THR A 181 19.32 -10.63 -26.12
CA THR A 181 18.57 -9.73 -27.01
C THR A 181 17.59 -10.45 -27.94
N GLY A 182 17.55 -11.79 -27.93
CA GLY A 182 16.61 -12.60 -28.74
C GLY A 182 17.21 -13.17 -30.03
N SER A 183 18.50 -13.00 -30.32
CA SER A 183 19.13 -13.64 -31.47
C SER A 183 19.54 -15.09 -31.14
N ILE A 184 19.08 -16.05 -31.94
CA ILE A 184 19.42 -17.48 -31.80
C ILE A 184 20.08 -18.05 -33.05
N PRO A 185 20.98 -19.04 -32.92
CA PRO A 185 21.62 -19.70 -34.06
C PRO A 185 20.61 -20.46 -34.92
N ALA A 186 20.64 -20.24 -36.23
CA ALA A 186 19.90 -21.04 -37.22
C ALA A 186 20.86 -21.87 -38.08
N ARG A 187 20.39 -22.98 -38.66
CA ARG A 187 21.14 -23.78 -39.63
C ARG A 187 20.31 -24.01 -40.88
N GLU A 188 20.88 -23.77 -42.05
CA GLU A 188 20.25 -24.13 -43.31
C GLU A 188 20.32 -25.64 -43.53
N LYS A 189 19.18 -26.24 -43.84
CA LYS A 189 19.09 -27.64 -44.28
C LYS A 189 18.57 -27.65 -45.71
N ARG A 190 19.47 -27.90 -46.67
CA ARG A 190 19.09 -28.11 -48.08
C ARG A 190 18.73 -29.57 -48.31
N VAL A 191 17.61 -29.79 -48.97
CA VAL A 191 17.17 -31.12 -49.42
C VAL A 191 17.08 -31.05 -50.94
N ILE A 192 17.79 -31.95 -51.61
CA ILE A 192 17.72 -32.10 -53.06
C ILE A 192 16.56 -33.06 -53.35
N VAL A 193 15.66 -32.66 -54.24
CA VAL A 193 14.50 -33.45 -54.66
C VAL A 193 14.58 -33.67 -56.16
N ASP A 194 14.61 -34.95 -56.55
CA ASP A 194 14.60 -35.36 -57.95
C ASP A 194 13.17 -35.72 -58.37
N GLY A 195 12.75 -35.22 -59.53
CA GLY A 195 11.44 -35.50 -60.13
C GLY A 195 11.59 -35.94 -61.58
N THR A 196 10.90 -37.03 -61.94
CA THR A 196 10.81 -37.51 -63.32
C THR A 196 9.38 -37.40 -63.82
N GLN A 197 9.21 -36.92 -65.05
CA GLN A 197 7.91 -36.81 -65.71
C GLN A 197 8.03 -37.47 -67.09
N SER A 198 7.22 -38.49 -67.33
CA SER A 198 7.13 -39.15 -68.64
C SER A 198 5.84 -38.74 -69.33
N VAL A 199 5.93 -38.40 -70.62
CA VAL A 199 4.79 -38.01 -71.47
C VAL A 199 4.68 -39.02 -72.61
N THR A 200 3.48 -39.54 -72.84
CA THR A 200 3.17 -40.44 -73.95
C THR A 200 2.78 -39.62 -75.18
N VAL A 201 3.44 -39.83 -76.32
CA VAL A 201 3.13 -39.12 -77.59
C VAL A 201 2.31 -40.03 -78.51
N THR A 202 1.17 -39.55 -79.01
CA THR A 202 0.36 -40.22 -80.06
C THR A 202 0.37 -39.38 -81.32
N GLY A 203 1.07 -39.85 -82.35
CA GLY A 203 1.03 -39.26 -83.70
C GLY A 203 0.50 -40.28 -84.70
N GLU A 204 -0.58 -39.96 -85.40
CA GLU A 204 -1.05 -40.67 -86.60
C GLU A 204 -0.68 -39.86 -87.85
N GLY A 205 -0.26 -40.53 -88.92
CA GLY A 205 0.07 -39.94 -90.21
C GLY A 205 -0.60 -40.71 -91.35
N VAL A 206 -1.09 -39.99 -92.37
CA VAL A 206 -1.78 -40.55 -93.54
C VAL A 206 -0.83 -40.54 -94.74
N ILE A 207 -0.68 -41.68 -95.41
CA ILE A 207 0.10 -41.85 -96.65
C ILE A 207 -0.89 -42.01 -97.82
N PRO A 208 -0.88 -41.15 -98.85
CA PRO A 208 -1.68 -41.36 -100.05
C PRO A 208 -1.07 -42.48 -100.94
N GLN A 209 -1.90 -43.34 -101.54
CA GLN A 209 -1.45 -44.58 -102.22
C GLN A 209 -1.98 -44.80 -103.66
N SER A 210 -2.69 -43.86 -104.29
CA SER A 210 -3.33 -44.13 -105.60
C SER A 210 -2.91 -43.17 -106.72
N LYS A 211 -2.66 -43.73 -107.91
CA LYS A 211 -2.37 -43.00 -109.16
C LYS A 211 -3.66 -42.52 -109.84
N ALA A 212 -3.57 -41.42 -110.58
CA ALA A 212 -4.71 -40.87 -111.33
C ALA A 212 -4.94 -41.64 -112.65
N ASN A 213 -6.21 -41.93 -112.97
CA ASN A 213 -6.63 -42.66 -114.17
C ASN A 213 -7.53 -41.79 -115.07
N GLY A 214 -7.44 -41.96 -116.39
CA GLY A 214 -8.23 -41.23 -117.38
C GLY A 214 -8.27 -41.90 -118.76
N VAL A 215 -8.80 -41.19 -119.76
CA VAL A 215 -8.88 -41.67 -121.16
C VAL A 215 -8.28 -40.62 -122.10
N GLY A 216 -7.34 -41.04 -122.96
CA GLY A 216 -6.72 -40.21 -123.99
C GLY A 216 -7.30 -40.49 -125.37
N ILE A 217 -7.63 -39.44 -126.12
CA ILE A 217 -8.18 -39.53 -127.49
C ILE A 217 -7.05 -39.27 -128.49
N PHE A 218 -6.69 -40.29 -129.26
CA PHE A 218 -5.69 -40.20 -130.32
C PHE A 218 -6.37 -39.98 -131.67
N ARG A 219 -5.79 -39.16 -132.54
CA ARG A 219 -6.33 -38.85 -133.86
C ARG A 219 -5.29 -39.13 -134.94
N ASN A 220 -5.62 -40.00 -135.89
CA ASN A 220 -4.76 -40.28 -137.04
C ASN A 220 -4.88 -39.16 -138.08
N LEU A 221 -3.76 -38.56 -138.44
CA LEU A 221 -3.67 -37.53 -139.49
C LEU A 221 -2.99 -38.06 -140.76
N THR A 222 -2.69 -39.35 -140.83
CA THR A 222 -2.04 -40.01 -141.96
C THR A 222 -3.03 -40.88 -142.74
N GLN A 223 -2.63 -41.31 -143.94
CA GLN A 223 -3.45 -42.18 -144.80
C GLN A 223 -3.20 -43.69 -144.55
N GLN A 224 -2.38 -44.05 -143.56
CA GLN A 224 -2.08 -45.44 -143.20
C GLN A 224 -2.56 -45.73 -141.78
N ALA A 225 -2.85 -47.00 -141.46
CA ALA A 225 -3.22 -47.41 -140.10
C ALA A 225 -1.98 -47.34 -139.19
N VAL A 226 -2.15 -46.84 -137.97
CA VAL A 226 -1.06 -46.63 -137.01
C VAL A 226 -1.42 -47.33 -135.70
N ILE A 227 -0.55 -48.20 -135.21
CA ILE A 227 -0.75 -48.89 -133.94
C ILE A 227 -0.15 -48.05 -132.82
N VAL A 228 -0.95 -47.76 -131.79
CA VAL A 228 -0.53 -47.14 -130.54
C VAL A 228 -0.39 -48.27 -129.50
N PRO A 229 0.84 -48.65 -129.11
CA PRO A 229 1.03 -49.69 -128.10
C PRO A 229 0.72 -49.16 -126.68
N ALA A 230 0.40 -50.08 -125.77
CA ALA A 230 0.46 -49.84 -124.34
C ALA A 230 1.90 -49.46 -123.96
N GLY A 231 2.03 -48.53 -123.02
CA GLY A 231 3.32 -47.93 -122.69
C GLY A 231 3.61 -46.61 -123.42
N THR A 232 2.74 -46.15 -124.31
CA THR A 232 2.91 -44.85 -124.97
C THR A 232 2.71 -43.73 -123.97
N VAL A 233 3.73 -42.89 -123.78
CA VAL A 233 3.71 -41.79 -122.81
C VAL A 233 3.11 -40.54 -123.45
N VAL A 234 2.05 -40.03 -122.84
CA VAL A 234 1.41 -38.75 -123.19
C VAL A 234 1.61 -37.77 -122.05
N ARG A 235 1.78 -36.49 -122.37
CA ARG A 235 2.16 -35.46 -121.41
C ARG A 235 1.23 -34.25 -121.53
N THR A 236 0.80 -33.68 -120.40
CA THR A 236 0.01 -32.43 -120.40
C THR A 236 0.85 -31.26 -120.90
N ALA A 237 0.18 -30.23 -121.43
CA ALA A 237 0.83 -29.04 -121.99
C ALA A 237 1.16 -27.97 -120.92
N ASP A 238 0.89 -28.25 -119.64
CA ASP A 238 1.12 -27.32 -118.53
C ASP A 238 2.60 -27.21 -118.14
N ALA A 239 2.95 -26.16 -117.40
CA ALA A 239 4.32 -25.89 -116.95
C ALA A 239 4.90 -27.03 -116.08
N GLU A 240 4.06 -27.64 -115.24
CA GLU A 240 4.35 -28.91 -114.56
C GLU A 240 3.67 -30.04 -115.31
N ALA A 241 4.40 -30.58 -116.25
CA ALA A 241 3.91 -31.58 -117.17
C ALA A 241 3.75 -32.96 -116.51
N VAL A 242 2.52 -33.36 -116.21
CA VAL A 242 2.18 -34.70 -115.70
C VAL A 242 2.23 -35.72 -116.84
N ARG A 243 2.85 -36.87 -116.57
CA ARG A 243 3.01 -37.96 -117.54
C ARG A 243 1.99 -39.05 -117.30
N PHE A 244 1.31 -39.44 -118.36
CA PHE A 244 0.36 -40.54 -118.38
C PHE A 244 0.84 -41.60 -119.39
N VAL A 245 0.54 -42.86 -119.12
CA VAL A 245 0.93 -44.01 -119.95
C VAL A 245 -0.32 -44.74 -120.41
N THR A 246 -0.43 -45.08 -121.69
CA THR A 246 -1.50 -45.93 -122.20
C THR A 246 -1.41 -47.32 -121.60
N THR A 247 -2.51 -47.84 -121.04
CA THR A 247 -2.54 -49.17 -120.41
C THR A 247 -2.98 -50.28 -121.36
N SER A 248 -3.47 -49.94 -122.55
CA SER A 248 -3.86 -50.91 -123.58
C SER A 248 -3.38 -50.50 -124.98
N ASP A 249 -3.10 -51.50 -125.81
CA ASP A 249 -2.79 -51.33 -127.23
C ASP A 249 -4.06 -50.97 -128.01
N GLY A 250 -3.90 -50.18 -129.07
CA GLY A 250 -5.01 -49.78 -129.93
C GLY A 250 -4.56 -49.47 -131.36
N GLU A 251 -5.31 -49.95 -132.34
CA GLU A 251 -5.06 -49.68 -133.75
C GLU A 251 -5.91 -48.50 -134.23
N LEU A 252 -5.25 -47.42 -134.65
CA LEU A 252 -5.91 -46.30 -135.32
C LEU A 252 -6.08 -46.63 -136.81
N GLU A 253 -7.32 -46.71 -137.26
CA GLU A 253 -7.66 -46.95 -138.65
C GLU A 253 -6.99 -45.93 -139.61
N ALA A 254 -6.74 -46.38 -140.85
CA ALA A 254 -6.22 -45.55 -141.93
C ALA A 254 -7.27 -44.51 -142.36
N GLY A 255 -6.90 -43.23 -142.38
CA GLY A 255 -7.76 -42.14 -142.85
C GLY A 255 -7.62 -40.87 -142.01
N ILE A 256 -7.48 -39.72 -142.68
CA ILE A 256 -7.30 -38.42 -142.02
C ILE A 256 -8.55 -38.12 -141.19
N GLY A 257 -8.36 -38.01 -139.87
CA GLY A 257 -9.39 -37.61 -138.93
C GLY A 257 -10.02 -38.71 -138.10
N LYS A 258 -9.65 -39.98 -138.29
CA LYS A 258 -10.11 -41.09 -137.45
C LYS A 258 -9.54 -40.98 -136.03
N THR A 259 -10.35 -41.33 -135.03
CA THR A 259 -9.99 -41.23 -133.62
C THR A 259 -10.11 -42.57 -132.89
N LEU A 260 -9.27 -42.77 -131.87
CA LEU A 260 -9.29 -43.92 -130.97
C LEU A 260 -9.13 -43.45 -129.53
N GLU A 261 -9.96 -43.97 -128.63
CA GLU A 261 -9.88 -43.70 -127.20
C GLU A 261 -9.13 -44.82 -126.50
N LEU A 262 -8.11 -44.49 -125.71
CA LEU A 262 -7.34 -45.46 -124.92
C LEU A 262 -7.24 -45.02 -123.47
N PRO A 263 -7.39 -45.94 -122.50
CA PRO A 263 -7.17 -45.65 -121.09
C PRO A 263 -5.72 -45.28 -120.81
N ILE A 264 -5.52 -44.27 -119.96
CA ILE A 264 -4.21 -43.77 -119.54
C ILE A 264 -4.12 -43.67 -118.01
N GLU A 265 -2.95 -44.00 -117.45
CA GLU A 265 -2.67 -43.93 -116.00
C GLU A 265 -1.44 -43.05 -115.74
N ALA A 266 -1.46 -42.27 -114.65
CA ALA A 266 -0.34 -41.41 -114.27
C ALA A 266 0.89 -42.22 -113.85
N VAL A 267 2.08 -41.79 -114.29
CA VAL A 267 3.33 -42.49 -113.95
C VAL A 267 3.60 -42.42 -112.44
N GLU A 268 3.35 -41.27 -111.82
CA GLU A 268 3.56 -41.00 -110.39
C GLU A 268 2.21 -40.79 -109.68
N GLY A 269 2.07 -41.35 -108.47
CA GLY A 269 0.95 -41.10 -107.58
C GLY A 269 1.22 -39.88 -106.70
N GLY A 270 0.17 -39.15 -106.34
CA GLY A 270 0.25 -37.96 -105.48
C GLY A 270 0.36 -38.27 -104.00
#